data_AF-A0A0J6C4E1-F1
#
_entry.id   AF-A0A0J6C4E1-F1
#
_cell.length_a   1.000
_cell.length_b   1.000
_cell.length_c   1.000
_cell.angle_alpha   90.00
_cell.angle_beta   90.00
_cell.angle_gamma   90.00
#
_symmetry.space_group_name_H-M   'P 1'
#
loop_
_entity.id
_entity.type
_entity.pdbx_description
1 polymer ?
#
loop_
_entity_poly.entity_id
_entity_poly.type
_entity_poly.pdbx_seq_one_letter_code
_entity_poly.pdbx_strand_id
1 'polypeptide(L)'
;MTQHSPAPGLPADVATPPPAGLPADANETWHLLYRGWVLSTPRGVRISLTALERVCFLAIAEHPGRELSRDALLKALPGASLRTLNVAISRLRKKVGEAGAELPLHTVHGMGYVFLGHLMVQPS
;
A
#
# COMPACT_ATOMS: atom_id res chain seq x y z
N MET A 1 32.43 6.46 -59.56
CA MET A 1 33.02 7.08 -58.35
C MET A 1 32.63 6.23 -57.17
N THR A 2 33.62 5.52 -56.63
CA THR A 2 33.60 4.74 -55.39
C THR A 2 33.49 5.69 -54.20
N GLN A 3 32.64 5.40 -53.21
CA GLN A 3 33.03 5.49 -51.79
C GLN A 3 32.27 4.47 -50.96
N HIS A 4 33.06 3.73 -50.20
CA HIS A 4 32.75 2.76 -49.15
C HIS A 4 32.93 3.50 -47.82
N SER A 5 32.03 3.29 -46.85
CA SER A 5 32.28 3.61 -45.43
C SER A 5 31.30 2.86 -44.51
N PRO A 6 31.73 2.55 -43.27
CA PRO A 6 31.58 1.22 -42.68
C PRO A 6 30.68 1.16 -41.42
N ALA A 7 30.45 -0.06 -40.91
CA ALA A 7 29.82 -0.44 -39.63
C ALA A 7 30.62 0.05 -38.39
N PRO A 8 30.30 -0.29 -37.12
CA PRO A 8 29.05 -0.72 -36.45
C PRO A 8 28.70 0.16 -35.22
N GLY A 9 27.46 0.10 -34.73
CA GLY A 9 27.05 0.71 -33.46
C GLY A 9 26.24 -0.25 -32.60
N LEU A 10 26.85 -0.71 -31.51
CA LEU A 10 26.26 -1.56 -30.46
C LEU A 10 25.04 -0.91 -29.77
N PRO A 11 24.26 -1.70 -28.99
CA PRO A 11 22.97 -1.31 -28.44
C PRO A 11 23.09 -0.42 -27.19
N ALA A 12 22.25 0.62 -27.12
CA ALA A 12 21.94 1.40 -25.93
C ALA A 12 20.53 1.97 -26.16
N ASP A 13 19.49 1.46 -25.52
CA ASP A 13 19.24 1.84 -24.15
C ASP A 13 18.87 0.64 -23.29
N VAL A 14 19.69 0.45 -22.26
CA VAL A 14 19.34 -0.20 -21.02
C VAL A 14 18.13 0.56 -20.44
N ALA A 15 16.92 0.14 -20.80
CA ALA A 15 15.77 0.44 -19.99
C ALA A 15 16.00 -0.25 -18.64
N THR A 16 16.55 0.55 -17.73
CA THR A 16 16.75 0.30 -16.32
C THR A 16 15.59 -0.57 -15.80
N PRO A 17 15.84 -1.76 -15.22
CA PRO A 17 14.77 -2.40 -14.48
C PRO A 17 14.31 -1.38 -13.43
N PRO A 18 13.00 -1.01 -13.37
CA PRO A 18 12.51 -0.16 -12.29
C PRO A 18 13.02 -0.75 -10.97
N PRO A 19 13.44 0.10 -10.02
CA PRO A 19 14.10 -0.36 -8.80
C PRO A 19 13.32 -1.51 -8.21
N ALA A 20 13.99 -2.65 -8.00
CA ALA A 20 13.45 -3.80 -7.29
C ALA A 20 12.79 -3.30 -6.00
N GLY A 21 11.45 -3.27 -5.99
CA GLY A 21 10.68 -2.57 -4.95
C GLY A 21 9.20 -2.28 -5.26
N LEU A 22 8.70 -2.49 -6.49
CA LEU A 22 7.27 -2.70 -6.76
C LEU A 22 7.15 -3.83 -7.79
N PRO A 23 6.49 -4.95 -7.44
CA PRO A 23 5.03 -4.99 -7.38
C PRO A 23 4.52 -5.70 -6.11
N ALA A 24 3.93 -4.96 -5.17
CA ALA A 24 2.78 -5.54 -4.47
C ALA A 24 1.73 -5.65 -5.57
N ASP A 25 1.44 -6.86 -6.03
CA ASP A 25 0.74 -7.08 -7.28
C ASP A 25 -0.54 -6.24 -7.28
N ALA A 26 -0.82 -5.50 -8.35
CA ALA A 26 -2.08 -4.76 -8.48
C ALA A 26 -3.32 -5.69 -8.39
N ASN A 27 -3.10 -7.01 -8.34
CA ASN A 27 -4.07 -8.08 -8.16
C ASN A 27 -4.18 -8.59 -6.72
N GLU A 28 -3.38 -8.10 -5.77
CA GLU A 28 -3.45 -8.49 -4.36
C GLU A 28 -4.63 -7.80 -3.68
N THR A 29 -5.71 -8.59 -3.53
CA THR A 29 -6.92 -8.13 -2.85
C THR A 29 -6.86 -8.41 -1.36
N TRP A 30 -6.93 -7.32 -0.60
CA TRP A 30 -7.03 -7.28 0.84
C TRP A 30 -8.49 -7.15 1.25
N HIS A 31 -8.90 -7.96 2.22
CA HIS A 31 -10.29 -7.94 2.69
C HIS A 31 -10.36 -7.49 4.13
N LEU A 32 -11.19 -6.50 4.40
CA LEU A 32 -11.57 -6.11 5.75
C LEU A 32 -12.76 -6.96 6.19
N LEU A 33 -12.47 -7.95 7.04
CA LEU A 33 -13.45 -8.87 7.61
C LEU A 33 -13.95 -8.34 8.96
N TYR A 34 -15.10 -8.85 9.40
CA TYR A 34 -15.72 -8.50 10.67
C TYR A 34 -15.86 -6.98 10.83
N ARG A 35 -16.46 -6.30 9.85
CA ARG A 35 -16.61 -4.82 9.88
C ARG A 35 -15.29 -4.05 10.03
N GLY A 36 -14.19 -4.60 9.51
CA GLY A 36 -12.85 -4.00 9.57
C GLY A 36 -12.05 -4.30 10.83
N TRP A 37 -12.46 -5.26 11.66
CA TRP A 37 -11.65 -5.71 12.80
C TRP A 37 -10.51 -6.65 12.42
N VAL A 38 -10.61 -7.29 11.25
CA VAL A 38 -9.59 -8.22 10.77
C VAL A 38 -9.21 -7.88 9.35
N LEU A 39 -7.93 -7.68 9.12
CA LEU A 39 -7.36 -7.54 7.80
C LEU A 39 -6.96 -8.93 7.29
N SER A 40 -7.62 -9.39 6.22
CA SER A 40 -7.23 -10.59 5.51
C SER A 40 -6.27 -10.23 4.39
N THR A 41 -5.10 -10.86 4.39
CA THR A 41 -4.14 -10.78 3.29
C THR A 41 -4.71 -11.50 2.06
N PRO A 42 -4.21 -11.20 0.85
CA PRO A 42 -4.53 -11.93 -0.38
C PRO A 42 -4.16 -13.42 -0.31
N ARG A 43 -3.21 -13.78 0.56
CA ARG A 43 -2.83 -15.19 0.83
C ARG A 43 -3.78 -15.90 1.81
N GLY A 44 -4.83 -15.22 2.28
CA GLY A 44 -5.83 -15.78 3.21
C GLY A 44 -5.44 -15.72 4.68
N VAL A 45 -4.37 -15.00 5.05
CA VAL A 45 -3.96 -14.85 6.45
C VAL A 45 -4.76 -13.74 7.12
N ARG A 46 -5.25 -13.99 8.33
CA ARG A 46 -6.10 -13.07 9.10
C ARG A 46 -5.29 -12.36 10.17
N ILE A 47 -5.33 -11.02 10.15
CA ILE A 47 -4.55 -10.18 11.05
C ILE A 47 -5.50 -9.26 11.81
N SER A 48 -5.51 -9.37 13.13
CA SER A 48 -6.37 -8.55 13.99
C SER A 48 -5.89 -7.09 14.00
N LEU A 49 -6.80 -6.18 13.67
CA LEU A 49 -6.58 -4.74 13.72
C LEU A 49 -7.00 -4.18 15.08
N THR A 50 -6.29 -3.18 15.58
CA THR A 50 -6.75 -2.33 16.69
C THR A 50 -7.79 -1.33 16.20
N ALA A 51 -8.47 -0.67 17.14
CA ALA A 51 -9.45 0.38 16.82
C ALA A 51 -8.86 1.48 15.92
N LEU A 52 -7.60 1.86 16.15
CA LEU A 52 -6.93 2.91 15.37
C LEU A 52 -6.69 2.48 13.92
N GLU A 53 -6.16 1.27 13.74
CA GLU A 53 -5.90 0.71 12.40
C GLU A 53 -7.22 0.50 11.67
N ARG A 54 -8.23 -0.09 12.34
CA ARG A 54 -9.55 -0.32 11.78
C ARG A 54 -10.16 0.95 11.19
N VAL A 55 -10.21 2.04 11.96
CA VAL A 55 -10.81 3.29 11.49
C VAL A 55 -10.01 3.88 10.33
N CYS A 56 -8.68 3.81 10.38
CA CYS A 56 -7.82 4.23 9.26
C CYS A 56 -8.14 3.44 7.98
N PHE A 57 -8.19 2.11 8.06
CA PHE A 57 -8.47 1.24 6.93
C PHE A 57 -9.91 1.37 6.40
N LEU A 58 -10.89 1.54 7.29
CA LEU A 58 -12.27 1.82 6.89
C LEU A 58 -12.36 3.16 6.15
N ALA A 59 -11.75 4.22 6.67
CA ALA A 59 -11.73 5.51 6.00
C ALA A 59 -11.07 5.40 4.62
N ILE A 60 -9.91 4.73 4.51
CA ILE A 60 -9.26 4.44 3.22
C ILE A 60 -10.18 3.68 2.27
N ALA A 61 -10.91 2.68 2.77
CA ALA A 61 -11.81 1.86 1.95
C ALA A 61 -13.07 2.62 1.50
N GLU A 62 -13.52 3.61 2.27
CA GLU A 62 -14.60 4.52 1.91
C GLU A 62 -14.16 5.54 0.85
N HIS A 63 -12.86 5.84 0.76
CA HIS A 63 -12.31 6.74 -0.26
C HIS A 63 -12.00 6.01 -1.57
N PRO A 64 -12.55 6.45 -2.72
CA PRO A 64 -12.34 5.78 -4.01
C PRO A 64 -10.88 5.84 -4.49
N GLY A 65 -10.13 6.86 -4.09
CA GLY A 65 -8.69 6.99 -4.35
C GLY A 65 -7.80 6.17 -3.40
N ARG A 66 -8.39 5.49 -2.41
CA ARG A 66 -7.66 4.78 -1.33
C ARG A 66 -6.60 5.64 -0.66
N GLU A 67 -6.86 6.93 -0.61
CA GLU A 67 -6.04 7.93 0.04
C GLU A 67 -6.75 8.44 1.29
N LEU A 68 -5.97 8.69 2.33
CA LEU A 68 -6.44 9.23 3.58
C LEU A 68 -5.56 10.42 3.95
N SER A 69 -6.12 11.61 3.74
CA SER A 69 -5.44 12.85 4.09
C SER A 69 -5.34 13.04 5.60
N ARG A 70 -4.37 13.86 6.04
CA ARG A 70 -4.22 14.20 7.46
C ARG A 70 -5.51 14.76 8.06
N ASP A 71 -6.22 15.62 7.34
CA ASP A 71 -7.49 16.19 7.79
C ASP A 71 -8.58 15.11 7.92
N ALA A 72 -8.74 14.26 6.90
CA ALA A 72 -9.65 13.12 6.93
C ALA A 72 -9.32 12.15 8.07
N LEU A 73 -8.03 11.92 8.33
CA LEU A 73 -7.57 11.11 9.45
C LEU A 73 -7.93 11.73 10.80
N LEU A 74 -7.70 13.03 10.98
CA LEU A 74 -8.05 13.73 12.23
C LEU A 74 -9.57 13.75 12.47
N LYS A 75 -10.36 13.81 11.40
CA LYS A 75 -11.82 13.69 11.45
C LYS A 75 -12.28 12.27 11.80
N ALA A 76 -11.67 11.25 11.20
CA ALA A 76 -12.00 9.87 11.46
C ALA A 76 -11.55 9.41 12.86
N LEU A 77 -10.43 9.95 13.35
CA LEU A 77 -9.79 9.58 14.61
C LEU A 77 -9.58 10.80 15.52
N PRO A 78 -10.65 11.30 16.17
CA PRO A 78 -10.54 12.42 17.09
C PRO A 78 -9.64 12.03 18.28
N GLY A 79 -8.51 12.73 18.44
CA GLY A 79 -7.54 12.50 19.51
C GLY A 79 -6.37 11.57 19.15
N ALA A 80 -6.37 10.96 17.96
CA ALA A 80 -5.19 10.22 17.50
C ALA A 80 -4.22 11.12 16.74
N SER A 81 -2.93 10.96 17.01
CA SER A 81 -1.87 11.63 16.26
C SER A 81 -1.35 10.75 15.12
N LEU A 82 -0.89 11.38 14.03
CA LEU A 82 -0.17 10.70 12.94
C LEU A 82 0.95 9.80 13.46
N ARG A 83 1.64 10.22 14.51
CA ARG A 83 2.70 9.45 15.18
C ARG A 83 2.18 8.13 15.75
N THR A 84 1.06 8.16 16.47
CA THR A 84 0.46 6.95 17.06
C THR A 84 -0.02 5.99 15.97
N LEU A 85 -0.61 6.53 14.90
CA LEU A 85 -0.98 5.73 13.74
C LEU A 85 0.26 5.10 13.09
N ASN A 86 1.32 5.85 12.88
CA ASN A 86 2.54 5.34 12.25
C ASN A 86 3.17 4.19 13.07
N VAL A 87 3.14 4.29 14.40
CA VAL A 87 3.56 3.21 15.30
C VAL A 87 2.64 1.99 15.18
N ALA A 88 1.32 2.19 15.15
CA ALA A 88 0.36 1.09 14.97
C ALA A 88 0.57 0.40 13.61
N ILE A 89 0.67 1.17 12.53
CA ILE A 89 0.96 0.66 11.19
C ILE A 89 2.30 -0.07 11.12
N SER A 90 3.34 0.43 11.79
CA SER A 90 4.64 -0.25 11.83
C SER A 90 4.55 -1.62 12.53
N ARG A 91 3.78 -1.72 13.62
CA ARG A 91 3.48 -3.00 14.29
C ARG A 91 2.65 -3.91 13.40
N LEU A 92 1.68 -3.36 12.67
CA LEU A 92 0.88 -4.10 11.70
C LEU A 92 1.76 -4.66 10.58
N ARG A 93 2.60 -3.82 9.97
CA ARG A 93 3.53 -4.20 8.91
C ARG A 93 4.43 -5.34 9.34
N LYS A 94 4.92 -5.30 10.59
CA LYS A 94 5.71 -6.40 11.15
C LYS A 94 4.87 -7.69 11.23
N LYS A 95 3.66 -7.64 11.79
CA LYS A 95 2.75 -8.81 11.84
C LYS A 95 2.40 -9.36 10.45
N VAL A 96 2.17 -8.48 9.49
CA VAL A 96 1.88 -8.80 8.10
C VAL A 96 3.10 -9.47 7.44
N GLY A 97 4.30 -8.92 7.69
CA GLY A 97 5.58 -9.49 7.26
C GLY A 97 5.84 -10.88 7.83
N GLU A 98 5.56 -11.08 9.13
CA GLU A 98 5.63 -12.39 9.78
C GLU A 98 4.62 -13.40 9.19
N ALA A 99 3.51 -12.92 8.65
CA ALA A 99 2.54 -13.71 7.90
C ALA A 99 2.95 -13.99 6.43
N GLY A 100 4.13 -13.54 5.99
CA GLY A 100 4.63 -13.74 4.63
C GLY A 100 3.87 -12.92 3.57
N ALA A 101 3.34 -11.78 3.97
CA ALA A 101 2.75 -10.76 3.09
C ALA A 101 3.41 -9.39 3.37
N GLU A 102 3.27 -8.45 2.46
CA GLU A 102 3.71 -7.06 2.67
C GLU A 102 2.51 -6.13 2.61
N LEU A 103 2.38 -5.23 3.60
CA LEU A 103 1.25 -4.31 3.65
C LEU A 103 1.48 -3.16 2.65
N PRO A 104 0.65 -2.99 1.60
CA PRO A 104 0.83 -1.97 0.58
C PRO A 104 0.28 -0.61 1.04
N LEU A 105 0.66 -0.17 2.23
CA LEU A 105 0.26 1.11 2.83
C LEU A 105 1.46 2.05 2.88
N HIS A 106 1.40 3.12 2.09
CA HIS A 106 2.46 4.11 1.95
C HIS A 106 2.06 5.43 2.61
N THR A 107 3.03 6.12 3.20
CA THR A 107 2.84 7.49 3.71
C THR A 107 3.45 8.46 2.72
N VAL A 108 2.62 9.36 2.18
CA VAL A 108 3.03 10.39 1.22
C VAL A 108 3.07 11.74 1.92
N HIS A 109 4.22 12.40 1.90
CA HIS A 109 4.41 13.70 2.54
C HIS A 109 3.49 14.74 1.87
N GLY A 110 2.63 15.40 2.66
CA GLY A 110 1.66 16.38 2.16
C GLY A 110 0.30 15.82 1.74
N MET A 111 0.22 14.54 1.32
CA MET A 111 -1.04 13.90 0.94
C MET A 111 -1.65 13.06 2.07
N GLY A 112 -0.84 12.39 2.90
CA GLY A 112 -1.29 11.55 4.01
C GLY A 112 -0.89 10.09 3.84
N TYR A 113 -1.85 9.17 3.88
CA TYR A 113 -1.63 7.75 3.63
C TYR A 113 -2.31 7.32 2.34
N VAL A 114 -1.68 6.41 1.61
CA VAL A 114 -2.22 5.82 0.39
C VAL A 114 -2.10 4.31 0.47
N PHE A 115 -3.17 3.61 0.12
CA PHE A 115 -3.16 2.16 0.02
C PHE A 115 -3.08 1.75 -1.45
N LEU A 116 -1.94 1.18 -1.83
CA LEU A 116 -1.62 0.84 -3.22
C LEU A 116 -2.23 -0.50 -3.68
N GLY A 117 -2.79 -1.29 -2.77
CA GLY A 117 -3.43 -2.57 -3.07
C GLY A 117 -4.95 -2.47 -3.30
N HIS A 118 -5.59 -3.61 -3.58
CA HIS A 118 -7.05 -3.69 -3.70
C HIS A 118 -7.71 -3.93 -2.35
N LEU A 119 -8.20 -2.88 -1.69
CA LEU A 119 -8.89 -2.99 -0.39
C LEU A 119 -10.40 -3.14 -0.60
N MET A 120 -10.97 -4.24 -0.12
CA MET A 120 -12.43 -4.49 -0.11
C MET A 120 -12.94 -4.66 1.31
N VAL A 121 -14.03 -3.97 1.65
CA VAL A 121 -14.77 -4.22 2.90
C VAL A 121 -15.75 -5.34 2.65
N GLN A 122 -15.65 -6.43 3.41
CA GLN A 122 -16.64 -7.50 3.33
C GLN A 122 -17.81 -7.14 4.25
N PRO A 123 -19.03 -6.93 3.71
CA PRO A 123 -20.22 -6.78 4.53
C PRO A 123 -20.54 -8.16 5.11
N SER A 124 -20.12 -8.38 6.35
CA SER A 124 -20.51 -9.53 7.18
C SER A 124 -21.86 -9.29 7.83
#